data_AF-A0A6G5R5M7-F1
#
_entry.id   AF-A0A6G5R5M7-F1
#
_cell.length_a   1.000
_cell.length_b   1.000
_cell.length_c   1.000
_cell.angle_alpha   90.00
_cell.angle_beta   90.00
_cell.angle_gamma   90.00
#
_symmetry.space_group_name_H-M   'P 1'
#
loop_
_entity.id
_entity.type
_entity.pdbx_description
1 polymer ?
#
loop_
_entity_poly.entity_id
_entity_poly.type
_entity_poly.pdbx_seq_one_letter_code
_entity_poly.pdbx_strand_id
1 'polypeptide(L)'
;MNIDDNLLTKLEKLSSLKIGDDKREEIKNQLSEILNFVNVLNELDLNDLKAVVSSIEGGTPFREDISIKSEVVDVILKNAPARNEHFFAVPKIIE
;
A
#
# COMPACT_ATOMS: atom_id res chain seq x y z
N MET A 1 10.58 18.81 6.40
CA MET A 1 9.25 18.38 6.88
C MET A 1 9.45 17.72 8.23
N ASN A 2 8.68 18.11 9.26
CA ASN A 2 8.84 17.52 10.60
C ASN A 2 7.80 16.40 10.79
N ILE A 3 8.20 15.26 11.35
CA ILE A 3 7.29 14.14 11.62
C ILE A 3 6.85 14.22 13.09
N ASP A 4 5.63 14.70 13.29
CA ASP A 4 4.98 14.76 14.60
C ASP A 4 4.02 13.58 14.83
N ASP A 5 3.51 13.46 16.06
CA ASP A 5 2.62 12.36 16.44
C ASP A 5 1.28 12.37 15.70
N ASN A 6 0.80 13.54 15.29
CA ASN A 6 -0.42 13.67 14.51
C ASN A 6 -0.23 13.10 13.10
N LEU A 7 0.91 13.43 12.46
CA LEU A 7 1.28 12.87 11.17
C LEU A 7 1.48 11.36 11.28
N LEU A 8 2.17 10.88 12.32
CA LEU A 8 2.36 9.44 12.52
C LEU A 8 1.02 8.71 12.67
N THR A 9 0.09 9.25 13.47
CA THR A 9 -1.27 8.70 13.64
C THR A 9 -2.05 8.67 12.32
N LYS A 10 -1.89 9.70 11.49
CA LYS A 10 -2.48 9.73 10.15
C LYS A 10 -1.89 8.63 9.26
N LEU A 11 -0.57 8.41 9.30
CA LEU A 11 0.10 7.38 8.53
C LEU A 11 -0.29 5.96 8.98
N GLU A 12 -0.45 5.73 10.29
CA GLU A 12 -0.97 4.47 10.85
C GLU A 12 -2.34 4.13 10.26
N LYS A 13 -3.25 5.11 10.25
CA LYS A 13 -4.59 4.95 9.69
C LYS A 13 -4.56 4.65 8.19
N LEU A 14 -3.72 5.35 7.42
CA LEU A 14 -3.62 5.18 5.97
C LEU A 14 -3.00 3.83 5.58
N SER A 15 -2.02 3.37 6.36
CA SER A 15 -1.33 2.09 6.12
C SER A 15 -2.02 0.88 6.74
N SER A 16 -3.05 1.09 7.57
CA SER A 16 -3.68 0.05 8.39
C SER A 16 -2.68 -0.68 9.31
N LEU A 17 -1.66 0.03 9.79
CA LEU A 17 -0.66 -0.47 10.72
C LEU A 17 -0.78 0.26 12.06
N LYS A 18 -0.80 -0.49 13.15
CA LYS A 18 -0.74 0.06 14.50
C LYS A 18 0.69 -0.01 15.02
N ILE A 19 1.24 1.13 15.43
CA ILE A 19 2.56 1.25 16.03
C ILE A 19 2.39 1.20 17.55
N GLY A 20 3.19 0.35 18.21
CA GLY A 20 3.25 0.31 19.67
C GLY A 20 3.83 1.61 20.23
N ASP A 21 3.29 2.09 21.35
CA ASP A 21 3.72 3.35 21.99
C ASP A 21 5.22 3.37 22.29
N ASP A 22 5.80 2.21 22.60
CA ASP A 22 7.23 1.98 22.86
C ASP A 22 8.12 2.24 21.62
N LYS A 23 7.56 2.14 20.42
CA LYS A 23 8.31 2.27 19.15
C LYS A 23 8.06 3.57 18.41
N ARG A 24 7.16 4.42 18.89
CA ARG A 24 6.75 5.64 18.16
C ARG A 24 7.92 6.58 17.95
N GLU A 25 8.69 6.86 19.00
CA GLU A 25 9.86 7.75 18.90
C GLU A 25 10.93 7.20 17.94
N GLU A 26 11.19 5.90 18.00
CA GLU A 26 12.13 5.23 17.09
C GLU A 26 11.69 5.41 15.63
N ILE A 27 10.43 5.12 15.33
CA ILE A 27 9.89 5.21 13.96
C ILE A 27 9.86 6.66 13.46
N LYS A 28 9.54 7.65 14.31
CA LYS A 28 9.62 9.08 13.93
C LYS A 28 11.04 9.46 13.51
N ASN A 29 12.05 9.02 14.25
CA ASN A 29 13.45 9.27 13.92
C ASN A 29 13.84 8.58 12.61
N GLN A 30 13.54 7.30 12.45
CA GLN A 30 13.86 6.53 11.23
C GLN A 30 13.20 7.14 9.98
N LEU A 31 11.92 7.52 10.05
CA LEU A 31 11.24 8.16 8.93
C LEU A 31 11.84 9.54 8.60
N SER A 32 12.28 10.29 9.62
CA SER A 32 12.95 11.57 9.41
C SER A 32 14.31 11.38 8.73
N GLU A 33 15.08 10.37 9.11
CA GLU A 33 16.33 10.01 8.44
C GLU A 33 16.11 9.59 6.98
N ILE A 34 15.10 8.76 6.70
CA ILE A 34 14.74 8.36 5.33
C ILE A 34 14.39 9.57 4.48
N LEU A 35 13.57 10.50 5.00
CA LEU A 35 13.22 11.72 4.27
C LEU A 35 14.45 12.60 4.00
N ASN A 36 15.35 12.73 4.98
CA ASN A 36 16.60 13.45 4.79
C ASN A 36 17.47 12.83 3.70
N PHE A 37 17.54 11.49 3.65
CA PHE A 37 18.26 10.79 2.58
C PHE A 37 17.62 11.03 1.21
N VAL A 38 16.29 10.96 1.10
CA VAL A 38 15.57 11.19 -0.16
C VAL A 38 15.74 12.63 -0.66
N ASN A 39 15.92 13.61 0.23
CA ASN A 39 16.10 15.02 -0.14
C ASN A 39 17.34 15.28 -1.00
N VAL A 40 18.32 14.36 -1.03
CA VAL A 40 19.48 14.46 -1.95
C VAL A 40 19.04 14.56 -3.41
N LEU A 41 17.90 13.95 -3.77
CA LEU A 41 17.36 14.03 -5.13
C LEU A 41 16.93 15.45 -5.54
N ASN A 42 16.67 16.34 -4.58
CA ASN A 42 16.29 17.73 -4.86
C ASN A 42 17.47 18.57 -5.38
N GLU A 43 18.70 18.08 -5.28
CA GLU A 43 19.89 18.76 -5.84
C GLU A 43 19.98 18.62 -7.37
N LEU A 44 19.19 17.72 -7.96
CA LEU A 44 19.19 17.45 -9.39
C LEU A 44 18.15 18.33 -10.10
N ASP A 45 18.54 18.98 -11.20
CA ASP A 45 17.60 19.65 -12.10
C ASP A 45 16.94 18.63 -13.03
N LEU A 46 15.62 18.44 -12.85
CA LEU A 46 14.81 17.48 -13.60
C LEU A 46 13.74 18.15 -14.47
N ASN A 47 13.78 19.48 -14.65
CA ASN A 47 12.70 20.25 -15.30
C ASN A 47 12.39 19.78 -16.73
N ASP A 48 13.40 19.32 -17.47
CA ASP A 48 13.27 18.89 -18.87
C ASP A 48 13.09 17.37 -19.04
N LEU A 49 13.00 16.61 -17.94
CA LEU A 49 12.90 15.15 -17.96
C LEU A 49 11.46 14.68 -17.74
N LYS A 50 11.02 13.74 -18.56
CA LYS A 50 9.74 13.04 -18.36
C LYS A 50 9.93 11.90 -17.38
N ALA A 51 9.02 11.78 -16.41
CA ALA A 51 8.97 10.64 -15.51
C ALA A 51 8.75 9.34 -16.29
N VAL A 52 9.62 8.36 -16.08
CA VAL A 52 9.49 7.03 -16.68
C VAL A 52 8.62 6.16 -15.76
N VAL A 53 7.46 5.74 -16.25
CA VAL A 53 6.48 4.95 -15.48
C VAL A 53 6.57 3.44 -15.78
N SER A 54 7.01 3.09 -16.98
CA SER A 54 7.24 1.71 -17.41
C SER A 54 8.51 1.66 -18.25
N SER A 55 9.37 0.68 -17.98
CA SER A 55 10.53 0.38 -18.83
C SER A 55 10.15 -0.44 -20.08
N ILE A 56 8.91 -0.94 -20.14
CA ILE A 56 8.39 -1.71 -21.26
C ILE A 56 7.73 -0.76 -22.24
N GLU A 57 8.18 -0.80 -23.50
CA GLU A 57 7.57 -0.09 -24.61
C GLU A 57 6.21 -0.71 -24.96
N GLY A 58 5.20 0.12 -25.18
CA GLY A 58 3.87 -0.34 -25.59
C GLY A 58 2.75 0.59 -25.15
N GLY A 59 1.54 0.26 -25.60
CA GLY A 59 0.31 0.91 -25.14
C GLY A 59 -0.36 0.13 -24.00
N THR A 60 -1.52 0.61 -23.58
CA THR A 60 -2.37 -0.11 -22.60
C THR A 60 -2.75 -1.49 -23.15
N PRO A 61 -2.41 -2.59 -22.45
CA PRO A 61 -2.82 -3.92 -22.88
C PRO A 61 -4.33 -4.07 -22.68
N PHE A 62 -5.03 -4.43 -23.76
CA PHE A 62 -6.46 -4.77 -23.70
C PHE A 62 -6.63 -6.28 -23.54
N ARG A 63 -7.68 -6.68 -22.84
CA ARG A 63 -8.14 -8.07 -22.74
C ARG A 63 -9.42 -8.22 -23.54
N GLU A 64 -9.49 -9.25 -24.36
CA GLU A 64 -10.71 -9.61 -25.09
C GLU A 64 -11.89 -9.88 -24.15
N ASP A 65 -13.11 -9.51 -24.56
CA ASP A 65 -14.33 -9.71 -23.77
C ASP A 65 -14.87 -11.14 -23.90
N ILE A 66 -14.09 -12.10 -23.40
CA ILE A 66 -14.41 -13.52 -23.42
C ILE A 66 -14.71 -13.97 -21.98
N SER A 67 -15.86 -14.60 -21.79
CA SER A 67 -16.25 -15.19 -20.50
C SER A 67 -15.46 -16.46 -20.23
N ILE A 68 -14.92 -16.59 -19.01
CA ILE A 68 -14.18 -17.76 -18.55
C ILE A 68 -14.92 -18.33 -17.34
N LYS A 69 -15.38 -19.58 -17.45
CA LYS A 69 -16.02 -20.28 -16.32
C LYS A 69 -15.00 -20.47 -15.21
N SER A 70 -15.37 -20.12 -13.98
CA SER A 70 -14.50 -20.22 -12.81
C SER A 70 -15.14 -21.12 -11.75
N GLU A 71 -14.45 -22.20 -11.39
CA GLU A 71 -14.83 -23.14 -10.31
C GLU A 71 -13.79 -23.09 -9.19
N VAL A 72 -13.47 -21.88 -8.73
CA VAL A 72 -12.35 -21.61 -7.82
C VAL A 72 -12.78 -21.41 -6.36
N VAL A 73 -14.08 -21.39 -6.07
CA VAL A 73 -14.61 -20.97 -4.76
C VAL A 73 -14.01 -21.82 -3.63
N ASP A 74 -14.08 -23.14 -3.74
CA ASP A 74 -13.53 -24.05 -2.72
C ASP A 74 -12.00 -23.94 -2.61
N VAL A 75 -11.31 -23.74 -3.74
CA VAL A 75 -9.85 -23.59 -3.79
C VAL A 75 -9.40 -22.32 -3.08
N ILE A 76 -10.10 -21.21 -3.29
CA ILE A 76 -9.81 -19.92 -2.65
C ILE A 76 -10.12 -19.99 -1.16
N LEU A 77 -11.31 -20.47 -0.80
CA LEU A 77 -11.78 -20.50 0.58
C LEU A 77 -10.99 -21.47 1.47
N LYS A 78 -10.23 -22.41 0.89
CA LYS A 78 -9.29 -23.27 1.63
C LYS A 78 -8.25 -22.46 2.43
N ASN A 79 -7.87 -21.28 1.95
CA ASN A 79 -6.90 -20.40 2.62
C ASN A 79 -7.56 -19.24 3.38
N ALA A 80 -8.90 -19.21 3.46
CA ALA A 80 -9.60 -18.17 4.19
C ALA A 80 -9.42 -18.36 5.71
N PRO A 81 -8.99 -17.33 6.46
CA PRO A 81 -8.87 -17.41 7.92
C PRO A 81 -10.20 -17.75 8.62
N ALA A 82 -11.31 -17.26 8.07
CA ALA A 82 -12.65 -17.59 8.51
C ALA A 82 -13.61 -17.57 7.31
N ARG A 83 -14.53 -18.52 7.27
CA ARG A 83 -15.57 -18.62 6.24
C ARG A 83 -16.91 -19.02 6.83
N ASN A 84 -17.99 -18.59 6.20
CA ASN A 84 -19.33 -19.08 6.44
C ASN A 84 -19.89 -19.54 5.09
N GLU A 85 -20.10 -20.85 4.94
CA GLU A 85 -20.42 -21.49 3.65
C GLU A 85 -19.47 -21.01 2.53
N HIS A 86 -20.01 -20.31 1.52
CA HIS A 86 -19.30 -19.79 0.37
C HIS A 86 -18.85 -18.32 0.52
N PHE A 87 -18.83 -17.79 1.76
CA PHE A 87 -18.48 -16.40 2.06
C PHE A 87 -17.27 -16.28 2.98
N PHE A 88 -16.50 -15.21 2.83
CA PHE A 88 -15.52 -14.79 3.83
C PHE A 88 -16.24 -14.23 5.06
N ALA A 89 -15.88 -14.72 6.24
CA ALA A 89 -16.42 -14.19 7.48
C ALA A 89 -15.49 -13.07 8.00
N VAL A 90 -16.05 -11.86 8.16
CA VAL A 90 -15.34 -10.68 8.66
C VAL A 90 -16.13 -10.01 9.79
N PRO A 91 -15.48 -9.26 10.70
CA PRO A 91 -16.19 -8.44 11.68
C PRO A 91 -17.17 -7.49 10.97
N LYS A 92 -18.35 -7.30 11.57
CA LYS A 92 -19.33 -6.36 11.04
C LYS A 92 -18.71 -4.96 11.02
N ILE A 93 -18.82 -4.27 9.89
CA ILE A 93 -18.46 -2.86 9.78
C ILE A 93 -19.55 -2.07 10.51
N ILE A 94 -19.17 -1.43 11.61
CA ILE A 94 -20.02 -0.56 12.43
C ILE A 94 -19.46 0.86 12.26
N GLU A 95 -20.35 1.82 12.05
CA GLU A 95 -20.02 3.25 11.96
C GLU A 95 -20.02 3.92 13.35
#